data_AF-A0A973XVP5-F1
#
_entry.id   AF-A0A973XVP5-F1
#
_cell.length_a   1.000
_cell.length_b   1.000
_cell.length_c   1.000
_cell.angle_alpha   90.00
_cell.angle_beta   90.00
_cell.angle_gamma   90.00
#
_symmetry.space_group_name_H-M   'P 1'
#
loop_
_entity.id
_entity.type
_entity.pdbx_description
1 polymer ?
#
loop_
_entity_poly.entity_id
_entity_poly.type
_entity_poly.pdbx_seq_one_letter_code
_entity_poly.pdbx_strand_id
1 'polypeptide(L)'
;MASPALTAAVDRVRAVFAGMTGHHETGCGLRHLPAETALLGAPDVALPDRALRMYAHEVPDHFDGHPAAMRRILPQVAEQPAARRWTAFNVHDLTGLGRSGPRTRPTEQADAIRAFRDAVWDAAPPAR
;
A
#
# COMPACT_ATOMS: atom_id res chain seq x y z
N MET A 1 19.03 -10.20 -1.75
CA MET A 1 18.66 -9.02 -2.56
C MET A 1 17.34 -9.30 -3.27
N ALA A 2 16.52 -8.26 -3.50
CA ALA A 2 15.34 -8.36 -4.36
C ALA A 2 15.78 -8.62 -5.82
N SER A 3 14.91 -9.22 -6.63
CA SER A 3 15.19 -9.35 -8.06
C SER A 3 15.20 -7.96 -8.73
N PRO A 4 15.93 -7.77 -9.84
CA PRO A 4 15.89 -6.52 -10.60
C PRO A 4 14.46 -6.15 -11.03
N ALA A 5 13.65 -7.14 -11.44
CA ALA A 5 12.26 -6.95 -11.81
C ALA A 5 11.41 -6.42 -10.65
N LEU A 6 11.56 -7.00 -9.45
CA LEU A 6 10.86 -6.53 -8.25
C LEU A 6 11.28 -5.11 -7.88
N THR A 7 12.57 -4.80 -7.98
CA THR A 7 13.09 -3.45 -7.70
C THR A 7 12.50 -2.42 -8.65
N ALA A 8 12.52 -2.69 -9.97
CA ALA A 8 11.95 -1.79 -10.97
C ALA A 8 10.43 -1.60 -10.80
N ALA A 9 9.71 -2.65 -10.39
CA ALA A 9 8.29 -2.54 -10.14
C ALA A 9 7.96 -1.70 -8.89
N VAL A 10 8.77 -1.81 -7.82
CA VAL A 10 8.67 -0.95 -6.64
C VAL A 10 8.93 0.51 -7.00
N ASP A 11 9.97 0.79 -7.79
CA ASP A 11 10.29 2.15 -8.22
C ASP A 11 9.16 2.75 -9.07
N ARG A 12 8.53 1.95 -9.92
CA ARG A 12 7.35 2.38 -10.70
C ARG A 12 6.16 2.71 -9.80
N VAL A 13 5.86 1.89 -8.79
CA VAL A 13 4.80 2.20 -7.83
C VAL A 13 5.12 3.49 -7.07
N ARG A 14 6.36 3.67 -6.61
CA ARG A 14 6.79 4.91 -5.96
C ARG A 14 6.55 6.12 -6.87
N ALA A 15 6.98 6.06 -8.12
CA ALA A 15 6.83 7.17 -9.06
C ALA A 15 5.36 7.52 -9.35
N VAL A 16 4.52 6.51 -9.61
CA VAL A 16 3.11 6.72 -9.98
C VAL A 16 2.25 7.24 -8.82
N PHE A 17 2.62 6.90 -7.58
CA PHE A 17 1.86 7.25 -6.38
C PHE A 17 2.55 8.32 -5.52
N ALA A 18 3.67 8.89 -5.98
CA ALA A 18 4.38 9.97 -5.31
C ALA A 18 3.47 11.20 -5.11
N GLY A 19 3.62 11.87 -3.98
CA GLY A 19 2.88 13.09 -3.67
C GLY A 19 1.39 12.89 -3.38
N MET A 20 0.86 11.67 -3.46
CA MET A 20 -0.53 11.41 -3.09
C MET A 20 -0.71 11.60 -1.58
N THR A 21 -1.87 12.11 -1.19
CA THR A 21 -2.33 12.22 0.19
C THR A 21 -3.60 11.38 0.38
N GLY A 22 -3.86 10.95 1.61
CA GLY A 22 -5.20 10.58 2.03
C GLY A 22 -6.09 11.82 2.13
N HIS A 23 -7.32 11.63 2.60
CA HIS A 23 -8.12 12.77 3.06
C HIS A 23 -7.61 13.22 4.44
N HIS A 24 -8.21 14.27 5.02
CA HIS A 24 -7.98 14.63 6.41
C HIS A 24 -8.66 13.59 7.32
N GLU A 25 -8.11 12.37 7.30
CA GLU A 25 -8.69 11.18 7.92
C GLU A 25 -8.80 11.39 9.43
N THR A 26 -10.03 11.32 9.93
CA THR A 26 -10.30 11.30 11.37
C THR A 26 -10.14 9.89 11.96
N GLY A 27 -10.22 8.87 11.11
CA GLY A 27 -10.08 7.46 11.49
C GLY A 27 -11.27 6.95 12.31
N CYS A 28 -11.25 5.68 12.70
CA CYS A 28 -12.37 5.09 13.48
C CYS A 28 -12.41 5.52 14.97
N GLY A 29 -11.46 6.36 15.42
CA GLY A 29 -11.36 6.85 16.81
C GLY A 29 -11.00 5.81 17.88
N LEU A 30 -11.12 4.50 17.59
CA LEU A 30 -10.88 3.41 18.55
C LEU A 30 -9.46 2.82 18.47
N ARG A 31 -8.97 2.61 17.25
CA ARG A 31 -7.67 1.94 17.01
C ARG A 31 -6.66 2.83 16.30
N HIS A 32 -7.12 3.94 15.74
CA HIS A 32 -6.32 4.86 14.96
C HIS A 32 -5.90 6.02 15.86
N LEU A 33 -4.60 6.19 16.10
CA LEU A 33 -4.12 7.35 16.82
C LEU A 33 -4.27 8.59 15.91
N PRO A 34 -4.82 9.72 16.41
CA PRO A 34 -4.99 10.92 15.61
C PRO A 34 -3.68 11.42 14.98
N ALA A 35 -2.56 11.24 15.68
CA ALA A 35 -1.24 11.59 15.17
C ALA A 35 -0.82 10.69 13.98
N GLU A 36 -1.21 9.42 13.98
CA GLU A 36 -0.91 8.48 12.89
C GLU A 36 -1.81 8.69 11.68
N THR A 37 -3.10 9.01 11.88
CA THR A 37 -4.02 9.32 10.77
C THR A 37 -3.70 10.65 10.13
N ALA A 38 -3.26 11.64 10.91
CA ALA A 38 -2.82 12.94 10.37
C ALA A 38 -1.67 12.79 9.35
N LEU A 39 -0.81 11.77 9.50
CA LEU A 39 0.27 11.49 8.54
C LEU A 39 -0.24 11.06 7.16
N LEU A 40 -1.48 10.54 7.05
CA LEU A 40 -2.08 10.24 5.76
C LEU A 40 -2.30 11.52 4.94
N GLY A 41 -2.53 12.65 5.59
CA GLY A 41 -2.66 13.96 4.94
C GLY A 41 -1.33 14.59 4.50
N ALA A 42 -0.19 14.08 4.98
CA ALA A 42 1.13 14.54 4.56
C ALA A 42 1.64 13.65 3.41
N PRO A 43 1.97 14.19 2.22
CA PRO A 43 2.53 13.39 1.14
C PRO A 43 3.94 12.92 1.48
N ASP A 44 4.32 11.73 1.01
CA ASP A 44 5.69 11.18 1.06
C ASP A 44 6.33 11.03 2.46
N VAL A 45 5.63 11.36 3.54
CA VAL A 45 6.07 11.11 4.92
C VAL A 45 5.86 9.64 5.28
N ALA A 46 6.90 8.97 5.78
CA ALA A 46 6.77 7.56 6.15
C ALA A 46 5.81 7.38 7.35
N LEU A 47 4.88 6.43 7.23
CA LEU A 47 4.09 5.96 8.36
C LEU A 47 4.94 5.06 9.27
N PRO A 48 4.68 5.05 10.58
CA PRO A 48 5.21 4.00 11.46
C PRO A 48 4.81 2.60 10.97
N ASP A 49 5.70 1.62 11.07
CA ASP A 49 5.47 0.24 10.61
C ASP A 49 4.16 -0.37 11.12
N ARG A 50 3.83 -0.13 12.40
CA ARG A 50 2.60 -0.60 13.02
C ARG A 50 1.38 -0.02 12.32
N ALA A 51 1.36 1.29 12.09
CA ALA A 51 0.28 1.99 11.42
C ALA A 51 0.16 1.55 9.95
N LEU A 52 1.29 1.47 9.24
CA LEU A 52 1.35 1.01 7.85
C LEU A 52 0.71 -0.38 7.70
N ARG A 53 1.11 -1.33 8.55
CA ARG A 53 0.55 -2.69 8.53
C ARG A 53 -0.94 -2.65 8.86
N MET A 54 -1.34 -1.99 9.93
CA MET A 54 -2.74 -1.89 10.35
C MET A 54 -3.61 -1.32 9.22
N TYR A 55 -3.25 -0.18 8.64
CA TYR A 55 -4.03 0.47 7.59
C TYR A 55 -4.11 -0.36 6.31
N ALA A 56 -3.06 -1.10 5.94
CA ALA A 56 -3.09 -1.94 4.75
C ALA A 56 -4.13 -3.10 4.82
N HIS A 57 -4.52 -3.52 6.04
CA HIS A 57 -5.55 -4.53 6.27
C HIS A 57 -6.94 -3.94 6.56
N GLU A 58 -7.01 -2.66 6.89
CA GLU A 58 -8.17 -2.03 7.49
C GLU A 58 -9.37 -1.94 6.53
N VAL A 59 -10.58 -1.94 7.09
CA VAL A 59 -11.83 -1.94 6.29
C VAL A 59 -12.23 -0.52 5.83
N PRO A 60 -13.00 -0.38 4.73
CA PRO A 60 -13.37 0.92 4.18
C PRO A 60 -14.02 1.89 5.17
N ASP A 61 -14.94 1.40 6.01
CA ASP A 61 -15.73 2.23 6.93
C ASP A 61 -14.92 2.80 8.11
N HIS A 62 -13.61 2.51 8.18
CA HIS A 62 -12.71 3.07 9.18
C HIS A 62 -11.92 4.28 8.67
N PHE A 63 -12.15 4.68 7.42
CA PHE A 63 -11.58 5.88 6.81
C PHE A 63 -12.70 6.73 6.22
N ASP A 64 -12.53 8.05 6.31
CA ASP A 64 -13.35 9.02 5.59
C ASP A 64 -13.13 8.88 4.08
N GLY A 65 -11.91 8.48 3.68
CA GLY A 65 -11.48 8.38 2.30
C GLY A 65 -10.63 7.15 2.01
N HIS A 66 -11.16 5.95 2.27
CA HIS A 66 -10.43 4.68 2.12
C HIS A 66 -9.64 4.54 0.81
N PRO A 67 -10.20 4.84 -0.40
CA PRO A 67 -9.41 4.75 -1.62
C PRO A 67 -8.21 5.70 -1.67
N ALA A 68 -8.31 6.91 -1.11
CA ALA A 68 -7.19 7.85 -1.06
C ALA A 68 -6.13 7.40 -0.05
N ALA A 69 -6.55 6.96 1.15
CA ALA A 69 -5.65 6.38 2.14
C ALA A 69 -4.88 5.16 1.57
N MET A 70 -5.56 4.28 0.83
CA MET A 70 -4.94 3.13 0.20
C MET A 70 -3.94 3.50 -0.89
N ARG A 71 -4.22 4.52 -1.71
CA ARG A 71 -3.26 5.05 -2.68
C ARG A 71 -2.03 5.66 -2.00
N ARG A 72 -2.26 6.41 -0.91
CA ARG A 72 -1.23 7.08 -0.12
C ARG A 72 -0.19 6.12 0.46
N ILE A 73 -0.61 4.97 0.97
CA ILE A 73 0.29 4.03 1.65
C ILE A 73 0.99 3.07 0.68
N LEU A 74 0.52 2.99 -0.56
CA LEU A 74 0.95 1.99 -1.53
C LEU A 74 2.45 2.01 -1.84
N PRO A 75 3.14 3.17 -1.99
CA PRO A 75 4.60 3.20 -2.14
C PRO A 75 5.32 2.50 -1.00
N GLN A 76 4.97 2.85 0.24
CA GLN A 76 5.64 2.32 1.43
C GLN A 76 5.31 0.84 1.66
N VAL A 77 4.09 0.39 1.30
CA VAL A 77 3.73 -1.03 1.28
C VAL A 77 4.53 -1.80 0.23
N ALA A 78 4.71 -1.24 -0.97
CA ALA A 78 5.41 -1.90 -2.06
C ALA A 78 6.89 -2.18 -1.76
N GLU A 79 7.51 -1.40 -0.88
CA GLU A 79 8.90 -1.60 -0.44
C GLU A 79 9.09 -2.84 0.44
N GLN A 80 8.04 -3.28 1.14
CA GLN A 80 8.16 -4.29 2.19
C GLN A 80 8.63 -5.67 1.68
N PRO A 81 8.17 -6.18 0.52
CA PRO A 81 8.73 -7.39 -0.08
C PRO A 81 10.19 -7.24 -0.50
N ALA A 82 10.57 -6.09 -1.09
CA ALA A 82 11.95 -5.83 -1.50
C ALA A 82 12.91 -5.84 -0.31
N ALA A 83 12.45 -5.30 0.82
CA ALA A 83 13.15 -5.33 2.11
C ALA A 83 13.01 -6.68 2.86
N ARG A 84 12.25 -7.65 2.33
CA ARG A 84 11.93 -8.94 2.98
C ARG A 84 11.33 -8.80 4.39
N ARG A 85 10.67 -7.68 4.67
CA ARG A 85 10.07 -7.41 5.99
C ARG A 85 8.70 -8.07 6.13
N TRP A 86 7.97 -8.16 5.02
CA TRP A 86 6.65 -8.79 4.95
C TRP A 86 6.79 -10.00 4.02
N THR A 87 6.48 -11.20 4.52
CA THR A 87 6.38 -12.40 3.68
C THR A 87 5.28 -12.19 2.66
N ALA A 88 5.51 -12.68 1.43
CA ALA A 88 4.72 -12.42 0.22
C ALA A 88 3.25 -12.09 0.51
N PHE A 89 2.77 -10.99 -0.07
CA PHE A 89 1.36 -10.59 -0.02
C PHE A 89 0.47 -11.78 -0.37
N ASN A 90 -0.03 -12.51 0.62
CA ASN A 90 -1.12 -13.39 0.34
C ASN A 90 -2.28 -12.48 -0.08
N VAL A 91 -3.10 -12.93 -1.03
CA VAL A 91 -4.21 -12.12 -1.55
C VAL A 91 -5.21 -11.74 -0.45
N HIS A 92 -5.11 -12.42 0.70
CA HIS A 92 -5.83 -12.19 1.95
C HIS A 92 -5.14 -11.21 2.92
N ASP A 93 -3.86 -10.89 2.73
CA ASP A 93 -3.04 -10.09 3.65
C ASP A 93 -3.11 -8.58 3.36
N LEU A 94 -3.93 -8.11 2.43
CA LEU A 94 -4.13 -6.67 2.21
C LEU A 94 -5.59 -6.38 1.87
N THR A 95 -6.49 -6.86 2.74
CA THR A 95 -7.95 -6.69 2.56
C THR A 95 -8.36 -5.24 2.32
N GLY A 96 -7.69 -4.27 2.94
CA GLY A 96 -7.92 -2.84 2.68
C GLY A 96 -7.57 -2.47 1.24
N LEU A 97 -6.33 -2.74 0.81
CA LEU A 97 -5.91 -2.45 -0.57
C LEU A 97 -6.78 -3.16 -1.62
N GLY A 98 -7.16 -4.42 -1.39
CA GLY A 98 -8.04 -5.17 -2.29
C GLY A 98 -9.45 -4.58 -2.40
N ARG A 99 -9.95 -3.94 -1.34
CA ARG A 99 -11.28 -3.30 -1.28
C ARG A 99 -11.31 -1.87 -1.81
N SER A 100 -10.17 -1.26 -2.09
CA SER A 100 -10.09 0.14 -2.58
C SER A 100 -10.54 0.36 -4.04
N GLY A 101 -11.13 -0.65 -4.67
CA GLY A 101 -11.80 -0.53 -5.97
C GLY A 101 -10.82 -0.43 -7.15
N PRO A 102 -10.33 -1.57 -7.67
CA PRO A 102 -9.44 -1.57 -8.85
C PRO A 102 -10.04 -0.88 -10.09
N ARG A 103 -11.38 -0.86 -10.20
CA ARG A 103 -12.12 -0.36 -11.38
C ARG A 103 -12.22 1.16 -11.46
N THR A 104 -11.86 1.91 -10.42
CA THR A 104 -11.94 3.38 -10.39
C THR A 104 -10.57 4.06 -10.50
N ARG A 105 -9.50 3.29 -10.77
CA ARG A 105 -8.15 3.83 -10.87
C ARG A 105 -7.84 4.29 -12.31
N PRO A 106 -7.07 5.38 -12.47
CA PRO A 106 -6.42 5.69 -13.74
C PRO A 106 -5.60 4.51 -14.26
N THR A 107 -5.55 4.33 -15.57
CA THR A 107 -4.87 3.20 -16.23
C THR A 107 -3.43 3.02 -15.75
N GLU A 108 -2.68 4.12 -15.62
CA GLU A 108 -1.29 4.09 -15.17
C GLU A 108 -1.12 3.50 -13.76
N GLN A 109 -2.02 3.84 -12.83
CA GLN A 109 -2.03 3.27 -11.47
C GLN A 109 -2.34 1.77 -11.50
N ALA A 110 -3.31 1.35 -12.32
CA ALA A 110 -3.68 -0.05 -12.46
C ALA A 110 -2.53 -0.88 -13.05
N ASP A 111 -1.85 -0.35 -14.07
CA ASP A 111 -0.73 -1.01 -14.72
C ASP A 111 0.49 -1.14 -13.80
N ALA A 112 0.80 -0.11 -13.02
CA ALA A 112 1.87 -0.15 -12.02
C ALA A 112 1.62 -1.23 -10.96
N ILE A 113 0.39 -1.31 -10.44
CA ILE A 113 -0.01 -2.33 -9.45
C ILE A 113 0.05 -3.74 -10.05
N ARG A 114 -0.42 -3.92 -11.29
CA ARG A 114 -0.39 -5.22 -11.97
C ARG A 114 1.06 -5.69 -12.13
N ALA A 115 1.92 -4.85 -12.69
CA ALA A 115 3.34 -5.16 -12.87
C ALA A 115 4.04 -5.49 -11.54
N PHE A 116 3.70 -4.77 -10.47
CA PHE A 116 4.21 -5.04 -9.13
C PHE A 116 3.78 -6.40 -8.61
N ARG A 117 2.48 -6.72 -8.68
CA ARG A 117 1.96 -8.01 -8.22
C ARG A 117 2.63 -9.18 -8.97
N ASP A 118 2.76 -9.04 -10.29
CA ASP A 118 3.37 -10.08 -11.12
C ASP A 118 4.86 -10.26 -10.75
N ALA A 119 5.61 -9.18 -10.54
CA ALA A 119 7.00 -9.24 -10.09
C ALA A 119 7.19 -9.83 -8.67
N VAL A 120 6.23 -9.59 -7.76
CA VAL A 120 6.22 -10.23 -6.42
C VAL A 120 5.98 -11.74 -6.55
N TRP A 121 5.06 -12.15 -7.41
CA TRP A 121 4.76 -13.56 -7.65
C TRP A 121 5.97 -14.30 -8.22
N ASP A 122 6.64 -13.72 -9.21
CA ASP A 122 7.85 -14.31 -9.82
C ASP A 122 9.05 -14.36 -8.87
N ALA A 123 9.09 -13.45 -7.88
CA ALA A 123 10.14 -13.42 -6.87
C ALA A 123 9.87 -14.33 -5.66
N ALA A 124 8.66 -14.88 -5.53
CA ALA A 124 8.29 -15.76 -4.43
C ALA A 124 8.99 -17.12 -4.58
N PRO A 125 9.56 -17.70 -3.50
CA PRO A 125 10.05 -19.07 -3.56
C PRO A 125 8.89 -20.03 -3.86
N PRO A 126 9.13 -21.14 -4.59
CA PRO A 126 8.09 -22.12 -4.86
C PRO A 126 7.49 -22.64 -3.55
N ALA A 127 6.17 -22.81 -3.52
CA ALA A 127 5.46 -23.40 -2.39
C ALA A 127 6.08 -24.78 -2.10
N ARG A 128 6.52 -24.99 -0.85
CA ARG A 128 7.02 -26.28 -0.36
C ARG A 128 5.86 -27.21 -0.04
#